data_AF-T1J7N0-F1
#
_entry.id   AF-T1J7N0-F1
#
_cell.length_a   1.000
_cell.length_b   1.000
_cell.length_c   1.000
_cell.angle_alpha   90.00
_cell.angle_beta   90.00
_cell.angle_gamma   90.00
#
_symmetry.space_group_name_H-M   'P 1'
#
loop_
_entity.id
_entity.type
_entity.pdbx_description
1 polymer ?
#
loop_
_entity_poly.entity_id
_entity_poly.type
_entity_poly.pdbx_seq_one_letter_code
_entity_poly.pdbx_strand_id
1 'polypeptide(L)'
;MDCFRKQVLKKVKTDHKNSAATSRAVEVEAALPAHADSVNCITHTIPTFCLSGGNDKAVVLSDYAKQIPFQTWIGHSRDITKVAYGKLRSIALSGSRDKTINVWRLYCGNPLLTFTGHQLAVTGLAINPNGNETLCSGSRDNSLKLWQIDTGDCITTSTLSRNLVTDLKWSPNGNIVVSTSEDKEVKMWDSRNLQLIHAFPKKMHIQNCCDIDETGNFCVTCSSGSNENGSEATLWDLKQRTIMHEYRGHFDSITACAFLRGIAKTYIITAGKDETIRLWDRDSPSTNVLQDFRLEAQDFVVNNQERHSILYT
;
A
#
# COMPACT_ATOMS: atom_id res chain seq x y z
N MET A 1 3.08 8.28 6.21
CA MET A 1 2.80 7.36 7.35
C MET A 1 3.74 7.55 8.55
N ASP A 2 5.04 7.85 8.41
CA ASP A 2 5.91 8.03 9.60
C ASP A 2 5.94 9.46 10.22
N CYS A 3 5.52 10.50 9.49
CA CYS A 3 5.14 11.77 10.12
C CYS A 3 3.96 11.55 11.10
N PHE A 4 3.00 10.71 10.67
CA PHE A 4 1.93 10.17 11.49
C PHE A 4 2.44 9.29 12.65
N ARG A 5 3.46 8.46 12.43
CA ARG A 5 4.09 7.62 13.48
C ARG A 5 4.65 8.43 14.63
N LYS A 6 5.34 9.55 14.37
CA LYS A 6 5.80 10.47 15.44
C LYS A 6 4.64 11.22 16.10
N GLN A 7 3.57 11.53 15.36
CA GLN A 7 2.36 12.19 15.86
C GLN A 7 1.52 11.30 16.79
N VAL A 8 1.31 10.03 16.45
CA VAL A 8 0.56 9.06 17.27
C VAL A 8 1.36 8.66 18.52
N LEU A 9 2.67 8.44 18.41
CA LEU A 9 3.52 8.08 19.55
C LEU A 9 3.62 9.18 20.62
N LYS A 10 3.46 10.47 20.24
CA LYS A 10 3.41 11.58 21.21
C LYS A 10 2.09 11.60 21.98
N LYS A 11 0.98 11.23 21.35
CA LYS A 11 -0.36 11.27 21.95
C LYS A 11 -0.64 10.08 22.87
N VAL A 12 -0.16 8.88 22.54
CA VAL A 12 -0.33 7.68 23.39
C VAL A 12 0.50 7.75 24.68
N LYS A 13 1.64 8.46 24.69
CA LYS A 13 2.44 8.66 25.91
C LYS A 13 1.84 9.70 26.87
N THR A 14 1.00 10.61 26.38
CA THR A 14 0.37 11.66 27.23
C THR A 14 -0.82 11.15 28.03
N ASP A 15 -1.50 10.07 27.60
CA ASP A 15 -2.68 9.55 28.28
C ASP A 15 -2.39 8.75 29.57
N HIS A 16 -1.11 8.58 29.94
CA HIS A 16 -0.72 7.91 31.19
C HIS A 16 -0.05 8.81 32.24
N LYS A 17 0.12 10.11 31.97
CA LYS A 17 0.61 11.06 32.99
C LYS A 17 -0.04 12.43 32.85
N ASN A 18 -0.95 12.69 33.78
CA ASN A 18 -1.41 13.99 34.26
C ASN A 18 -2.25 14.89 33.35
N SER A 19 -3.37 15.31 33.95
CA SER A 19 -4.23 16.42 33.58
C SER A 19 -3.43 17.70 33.31
N ALA A 20 -3.93 18.49 32.34
CA ALA A 20 -3.44 19.81 31.94
C ALA A 20 -2.12 19.81 31.16
N ALA A 21 -2.19 19.41 29.88
CA ALA A 21 -1.20 19.82 28.89
C ALA A 21 -1.93 20.23 27.60
N THR A 22 -1.76 21.49 27.24
CA THR A 22 -2.19 22.13 26.00
C THR A 22 -1.97 21.20 24.80
N SER A 23 -3.05 20.93 24.07
CA SER A 23 -3.01 20.20 22.79
C SER A 23 -2.15 21.00 21.82
N ARG A 24 -0.87 20.65 21.72
CA ARG A 24 0.00 21.21 20.68
C ARG A 24 -0.50 20.64 19.36
N ALA A 25 -1.34 21.41 18.67
CA ALA A 25 -1.70 21.16 17.29
C ALA A 25 -0.39 20.94 16.53
N VAL A 26 -0.21 19.73 16.00
CA VAL A 26 0.92 19.45 15.12
C VAL A 26 0.47 19.94 13.76
N GLU A 27 1.00 21.08 13.35
CA GLU A 27 0.85 21.56 11.98
C GLU A 27 1.40 20.48 11.05
N VAL A 28 0.54 19.98 10.16
CA VAL A 28 0.94 19.16 9.04
C VAL A 28 1.61 20.12 8.06
N GLU A 29 2.92 20.29 8.18
CA GLU A 29 3.68 21.12 7.25
C GLU A 29 3.66 20.45 5.87
N ALA A 30 3.11 21.16 4.89
CA ALA A 30 3.00 20.71 3.52
C ALA A 30 4.39 20.65 2.87
N ALA A 31 4.81 19.46 2.45
CA ALA A 31 6.01 19.28 1.65
C ALA A 31 5.77 19.74 0.20
N LEU A 32 6.84 20.10 -0.52
CA LEU A 32 6.78 20.40 -1.95
C LEU A 32 6.18 19.21 -2.73
N PRO A 33 5.37 19.48 -3.78
CA PRO A 33 4.76 18.42 -4.56
C PRO A 33 5.85 17.55 -5.19
N ALA A 34 5.89 16.27 -4.80
CA ALA A 34 6.83 15.30 -5.34
C ALA A 34 6.47 14.91 -6.79
N HIS A 35 5.17 14.97 -7.12
CA HIS A 35 4.61 14.59 -8.41
C HIS A 35 3.86 15.77 -9.03
N ALA A 36 3.82 15.81 -10.37
CA ALA A 36 3.07 16.82 -11.12
C ALA A 36 1.55 16.50 -11.23
N ASP A 37 1.17 15.27 -10.90
CA ASP A 37 -0.20 14.76 -10.94
C ASP A 37 -0.44 13.85 -9.72
N SER A 38 -1.61 13.25 -9.60
CA SER A 38 -2.03 12.38 -8.50
C SER A 38 -1.03 11.25 -8.22
N VAL A 39 -0.77 11.04 -6.92
CA VAL A 39 0.03 9.92 -6.41
C VAL A 39 -0.90 8.70 -6.30
N ASN A 40 -0.52 7.59 -6.93
CA ASN A 40 -1.32 6.36 -6.91
C ASN A 40 -0.87 5.38 -5.83
N CYS A 41 0.41 5.45 -5.46
CA CYS A 41 1.01 4.48 -4.55
C CYS A 41 2.20 5.08 -3.81
N ILE A 42 2.39 4.60 -2.59
CA ILE A 42 3.51 4.96 -1.74
C ILE A 42 3.98 3.73 -0.95
N THR A 43 5.29 3.63 -0.73
CA THR A 43 5.88 2.60 0.12
C THR A 43 7.00 3.18 0.96
N HIS A 44 7.19 2.62 2.15
CA HIS A 44 8.29 3.00 3.04
C HIS A 44 9.55 2.24 2.67
N THR A 45 10.71 2.92 2.66
CA THR A 45 12.00 2.32 2.29
C THR A 45 12.88 2.12 3.53
N ILE A 46 13.75 3.09 3.80
CA ILE A 46 14.69 3.23 4.92
C ILE A 46 14.12 4.31 5.87
N PRO A 47 14.50 4.35 7.16
CA PRO A 47 14.13 5.47 8.03
C PRO A 47 14.32 6.82 7.34
N THR A 48 13.27 7.65 7.38
CA THR A 48 13.14 8.99 6.75
C THR A 48 12.81 9.05 5.25
N PHE A 49 12.81 7.93 4.52
CA PHE A 49 12.52 7.92 3.09
C PHE A 49 11.21 7.18 2.73
N CYS A 50 10.50 7.73 1.74
CA CYS A 50 9.39 7.05 1.08
C CYS A 50 9.57 7.05 -0.44
N LEU A 51 9.07 6.01 -1.08
CA LEU A 51 9.04 5.87 -2.52
C LEU A 51 7.59 6.02 -2.97
N SER A 52 7.33 6.91 -3.91
CA SER A 52 6.00 7.18 -4.47
C SER A 52 5.99 7.02 -5.98
N GLY A 53 4.81 6.69 -6.52
CA GLY A 53 4.55 6.60 -7.96
C GLY A 53 3.26 7.33 -8.32
N GLY A 54 3.29 8.10 -9.39
CA GLY A 54 2.18 8.96 -9.81
C GLY A 54 1.67 8.72 -11.23
N ASN A 55 0.59 9.43 -11.56
CA ASN A 55 0.03 9.53 -12.92
C ASN A 55 0.97 10.28 -13.88
N ASP A 56 1.88 11.09 -13.34
CA ASP A 56 2.95 11.76 -14.07
C ASP A 56 4.03 10.80 -14.60
N LYS A 57 3.85 9.49 -14.42
CA LYS A 57 4.74 8.41 -14.89
C LYS A 57 6.09 8.41 -14.16
N ALA A 58 6.21 9.23 -13.12
CA ALA A 58 7.42 9.35 -12.34
C ALA A 58 7.39 8.40 -11.14
N VAL A 59 8.57 7.93 -10.78
CA VAL A 59 8.83 7.28 -9.49
C VAL A 59 9.74 8.22 -8.72
N VAL A 60 9.35 8.58 -7.50
CA VAL A 60 10.07 9.58 -6.71
C VAL A 60 10.45 9.00 -5.37
N LEU A 61 11.72 9.11 -5.02
CA LEU A 61 12.23 8.85 -3.68
C LEU A 61 12.31 10.19 -2.95
N SER A 62 11.58 10.33 -1.85
CA SER A 62 11.47 11.57 -1.09
C SER A 62 11.91 11.36 0.35
N ASP A 63 12.61 12.36 0.90
CA ASP A 63 12.92 12.44 2.32
C ASP A 63 11.83 13.25 3.02
N TYR A 64 10.97 12.59 3.80
CA TYR A 64 9.88 13.30 4.49
C TYR A 64 10.36 14.09 5.72
N ALA A 65 11.58 13.84 6.22
CA ALA A 65 12.14 14.65 7.29
C ALA A 65 12.65 16.00 6.76
N LYS A 66 13.09 16.04 5.50
CA LYS A 66 13.58 17.25 4.81
C LYS A 66 12.57 17.86 3.85
N GLN A 67 11.43 17.20 3.62
CA GLN A 67 10.35 17.63 2.73
C GLN A 67 10.80 17.90 1.28
N ILE A 68 11.84 17.20 0.82
CA ILE A 68 12.39 17.35 -0.54
C ILE A 68 12.45 16.01 -1.29
N PRO A 69 12.20 16.02 -2.61
CA PRO A 69 12.50 14.87 -3.45
C PRO A 69 14.02 14.67 -3.49
N PHE A 70 14.46 13.44 -3.22
CA PHE A 70 15.86 13.06 -3.28
C PHE A 70 16.27 12.61 -4.68
N GLN A 71 15.41 11.80 -5.33
CA GLN A 71 15.66 11.29 -6.67
C GLN A 71 14.33 11.07 -7.38
N THR A 72 14.28 11.48 -8.65
CA THR A 72 13.15 11.21 -9.55
C THR A 72 13.62 10.32 -10.70
N TRP A 73 12.82 9.32 -11.03
CA TRP A 73 13.02 8.43 -12.16
C TRP A 73 11.85 8.55 -13.13
N ILE A 74 12.19 8.68 -14.41
CA ILE A 74 11.24 8.74 -15.52
C ILE A 74 11.66 7.66 -16.52
N GLY A 75 10.69 6.88 -17.00
CA GLY A 75 10.95 5.83 -18.00
C GLY A 75 9.76 4.95 -18.32
N HIS A 76 8.70 4.98 -17.50
CA HIS A 76 7.43 4.38 -17.88
C HIS A 76 6.68 5.24 -18.92
N SER A 77 5.92 4.58 -19.79
CA SER A 77 5.13 5.29 -20.82
C SER A 77 3.73 5.69 -20.33
N ARG A 78 3.29 5.12 -19.21
CA ARG A 78 1.99 5.35 -18.55
C ARG A 78 2.13 5.37 -17.03
N ASP A 79 1.02 5.71 -16.37
CA ASP A 79 0.84 5.88 -14.93
C ASP A 79 1.47 4.75 -14.11
N ILE A 80 2.14 5.10 -13.02
CA ILE A 80 2.66 4.14 -12.06
C ILE A 80 1.51 3.68 -11.17
N THR A 81 1.31 2.38 -11.06
CA THR A 81 0.21 1.78 -10.29
C THR A 81 0.65 1.28 -8.93
N LYS A 82 1.88 0.76 -8.83
CA LYS A 82 2.47 0.27 -7.59
C LYS A 82 3.97 0.49 -7.57
N VAL A 83 4.50 0.64 -6.37
CA VAL A 83 5.93 0.71 -6.09
C VAL A 83 6.31 -0.25 -4.97
N ALA A 84 7.53 -0.78 -5.03
CA ALA A 84 8.10 -1.63 -3.98
C ALA A 84 9.58 -1.30 -3.78
N TYR A 85 10.12 -1.59 -2.60
CA TYR A 85 11.51 -1.29 -2.27
C TYR A 85 12.23 -2.51 -1.71
N GLY A 86 13.34 -2.88 -2.34
CA GLY A 86 14.20 -3.98 -1.94
C GLY A 86 15.30 -3.51 -1.00
N LYS A 87 15.13 -3.74 0.31
CA LYS A 87 16.04 -3.25 1.36
C LYS A 87 17.49 -3.74 1.22
N LEU A 88 17.69 -4.99 0.80
CA LEU A 88 19.01 -5.61 0.74
C LEU A 88 19.90 -5.08 -0.40
N ARG A 89 19.29 -4.64 -1.51
CA ARG A 89 20.00 -4.18 -2.72
C ARG A 89 19.82 -2.69 -2.99
N SER A 90 19.11 -1.97 -2.11
CA SER A 90 18.74 -0.56 -2.29
C SER A 90 18.13 -0.26 -3.66
N ILE A 91 17.28 -1.18 -4.14
CA ILE A 91 16.58 -1.05 -5.43
C ILE A 91 15.14 -0.60 -5.20
N ALA A 92 14.66 0.25 -6.09
CA ALA A 92 13.25 0.58 -6.20
C ALA A 92 12.64 -0.19 -7.38
N LEU A 93 11.39 -0.60 -7.25
CA LEU A 93 10.62 -1.26 -8.28
C LEU A 93 9.35 -0.47 -8.54
N SER A 94 8.94 -0.39 -9.79
CA SER A 94 7.66 0.21 -10.18
C SER A 94 6.93 -0.65 -11.19
N GLY A 95 5.62 -0.76 -11.00
CA GLY A 95 4.70 -1.39 -11.93
C GLY A 95 3.83 -0.32 -12.54
N SER A 96 3.49 -0.47 -13.81
CA SER A 96 2.78 0.57 -14.56
C SER A 96 1.63 0.01 -15.39
N ARG A 97 0.73 0.92 -15.76
CA ARG A 97 -0.29 0.70 -16.79
C ARG A 97 0.28 0.42 -18.17
N ASP A 98 1.57 0.65 -18.38
CA ASP A 98 2.28 0.27 -19.60
C ASP A 98 2.63 -1.22 -19.70
N LYS A 99 2.19 -2.02 -18.72
CA LYS A 99 2.34 -3.49 -18.66
C LYS A 99 3.75 -3.96 -18.30
N THR A 100 4.64 -3.04 -17.93
CA THR A 100 6.02 -3.35 -17.56
C THR A 100 6.28 -3.15 -16.07
N ILE A 101 7.39 -3.73 -15.62
CA ILE A 101 7.94 -3.49 -14.29
C ILE A 101 9.36 -2.99 -14.48
N ASN A 102 9.69 -1.83 -13.93
CA ASN A 102 11.06 -1.31 -13.99
C ASN A 102 11.78 -1.51 -12.65
N VAL A 103 13.07 -1.83 -12.75
CA VAL A 103 14.01 -1.87 -11.64
C VAL A 103 14.89 -0.63 -11.69
N TRP A 104 14.95 0.09 -10.57
CA TRP A 104 15.70 1.34 -10.44
C TRP A 104 16.79 1.17 -9.39
N ARG A 105 17.94 1.79 -9.65
CA ARG A 105 19.03 1.91 -8.69
C ARG A 105 19.22 3.39 -8.36
N LEU A 106 19.53 3.67 -7.09
CA LEU A 106 19.89 5.01 -6.64
C LEU A 106 21.02 5.59 -7.51
N TYR A 107 20.92 6.89 -7.80
CA TYR A 107 21.87 7.65 -8.61
C TYR A 107 21.96 7.25 -10.09
N CYS A 108 21.20 6.26 -10.55
CA CYS A 108 21.04 5.94 -11.96
C CYS A 108 19.78 6.63 -12.51
N GLY A 109 19.91 7.36 -13.63
CA GLY A 109 18.77 8.05 -14.26
C GLY A 109 17.87 7.13 -15.09
N ASN A 110 18.40 6.03 -15.60
CA ASN A 110 17.68 5.05 -16.44
C ASN A 110 17.32 3.79 -15.63
N PRO A 111 16.27 3.05 -16.02
CA PRO A 111 15.96 1.76 -15.41
C PRO A 111 17.11 0.77 -15.65
N LEU A 112 17.48 0.02 -14.62
CA LEU A 112 18.51 -1.03 -14.69
C LEU A 112 18.01 -2.22 -15.50
N LEU A 113 16.76 -2.60 -15.29
CA LEU A 113 16.07 -3.70 -15.96
C LEU A 113 14.60 -3.33 -16.15
N THR A 114 14.00 -3.85 -17.22
CA THR A 114 12.57 -3.74 -17.50
C THR A 114 12.01 -5.13 -17.75
N PHE A 115 11.11 -5.58 -16.88
CA PHE A 115 10.43 -6.86 -17.04
C PHE A 115 9.23 -6.68 -17.96
N THR A 116 9.21 -7.48 -19.02
CA THR A 116 8.14 -7.53 -20.01
C THR A 116 7.51 -8.91 -20.01
N GLY A 117 6.19 -8.99 -20.19
CA GLY A 117 5.48 -10.28 -20.26
C GLY A 117 4.04 -10.23 -19.76
N HIS A 118 3.66 -9.23 -18.97
CA HIS A 118 2.25 -8.95 -18.70
C HIS A 118 1.55 -8.35 -19.93
N GLN A 119 0.28 -8.69 -20.10
CA GLN A 119 -0.51 -8.27 -21.28
C GLN A 119 -1.38 -7.04 -20.99
N LEU A 120 -1.61 -6.75 -19.71
CA LEU A 120 -2.35 -5.58 -19.22
C LEU A 120 -1.62 -4.95 -18.02
N ALA A 121 -2.18 -3.86 -17.50
CA ALA A 121 -1.61 -3.07 -16.41
C ALA A 121 -1.17 -3.95 -15.24
N VAL A 122 0.08 -3.77 -14.82
CA VAL A 122 0.57 -4.33 -13.55
C VAL A 122 -0.11 -3.53 -12.44
N THR A 123 -0.67 -4.18 -11.44
CA THR A 123 -1.47 -3.56 -10.37
C THR A 123 -1.07 -4.02 -8.98
N GLY A 124 -0.32 -5.11 -8.88
CA GLY A 124 0.28 -5.59 -7.63
C GLY A 124 1.78 -5.81 -7.80
N LEU A 125 2.55 -5.44 -6.77
CA LEU A 125 3.98 -5.73 -6.68
C LEU A 125 4.37 -6.08 -5.25
N ALA A 126 5.02 -7.22 -5.07
CA ALA A 126 5.47 -7.70 -3.77
C ALA A 126 6.86 -8.33 -3.88
N ILE A 127 7.84 -7.77 -3.17
CA ILE A 127 9.21 -8.29 -3.12
C ILE A 127 9.31 -9.36 -2.05
N ASN A 128 10.05 -10.43 -2.33
CA ASN A 128 10.38 -11.45 -1.34
C ASN A 128 11.22 -10.85 -0.19
N PRO A 129 10.75 -10.92 1.07
CA PRO A 129 11.48 -10.36 2.20
C PRO A 129 12.75 -11.13 2.57
N ASN A 130 12.86 -12.41 2.18
CA ASN A 130 13.97 -13.27 2.57
C ASN A 130 15.24 -13.05 1.71
N GLY A 131 15.23 -12.07 0.81
CA GLY A 131 16.42 -11.69 0.04
C GLY A 131 16.75 -12.58 -1.16
N ASN A 132 15.91 -13.58 -1.46
CA ASN A 132 16.10 -14.53 -2.56
C ASN A 132 15.85 -13.94 -3.96
N GLU A 133 16.04 -12.63 -4.16
CA GLU A 133 16.03 -11.99 -5.49
C GLU A 133 14.77 -12.21 -6.31
N THR A 134 13.64 -12.56 -5.67
CA THR A 134 12.37 -12.78 -6.38
C THR A 134 11.36 -11.67 -6.13
N LEU A 135 10.59 -11.37 -7.16
CA LEU A 135 9.46 -10.45 -7.14
C LEU A 135 8.21 -11.19 -7.59
N CYS A 136 7.09 -10.96 -6.91
CA CYS A 136 5.76 -11.35 -7.39
C CYS A 136 5.04 -10.11 -7.93
N SER A 137 4.47 -10.22 -9.11
CA SER A 137 3.61 -9.21 -9.71
C SER A 137 2.24 -9.76 -10.06
N GLY A 138 1.27 -8.86 -10.05
CA GLY A 138 -0.12 -9.16 -10.38
C GLY A 138 -0.62 -8.12 -11.37
N SER A 139 -1.45 -8.57 -12.29
CA SER A 139 -1.94 -7.73 -13.39
C SER A 139 -3.42 -7.93 -13.65
N ARG A 140 -4.00 -6.94 -14.31
CA ARG A 140 -5.35 -7.02 -14.89
C ARG A 140 -5.47 -8.01 -16.04
N ASP A 141 -4.38 -8.65 -16.47
CA ASP A 141 -4.40 -9.76 -17.42
C ASP A 141 -4.84 -11.10 -16.80
N ASN A 142 -5.29 -11.06 -15.54
CA ASN A 142 -5.63 -12.23 -14.74
C ASN A 142 -4.45 -13.17 -14.56
N SER A 143 -3.24 -12.65 -14.36
CA SER A 143 -2.08 -13.46 -14.02
C SER A 143 -1.30 -12.93 -12.84
N LEU A 144 -0.71 -13.87 -12.11
CA LEU A 144 0.41 -13.62 -11.20
C LEU A 144 1.68 -14.12 -11.87
N LYS A 145 2.77 -13.35 -11.77
CA LYS A 145 4.07 -13.74 -12.28
C LYS A 145 5.12 -13.64 -11.19
N LEU A 146 5.95 -14.66 -11.10
CA LEU A 146 7.14 -14.69 -10.26
C LEU A 146 8.35 -14.40 -11.14
N TRP A 147 9.17 -13.44 -10.74
CA TRP A 147 10.32 -12.95 -11.50
C TRP A 147 11.59 -13.13 -10.70
N GLN A 148 12.69 -13.42 -11.39
CA GLN A 148 14.02 -13.25 -10.87
C GLN A 148 14.48 -11.82 -11.13
N ILE A 149 14.78 -11.05 -10.09
CA ILE A 149 15.11 -9.62 -10.19
C ILE A 149 16.42 -9.40 -10.95
N ASP A 150 17.38 -10.29 -10.80
CA ASP A 150 18.74 -10.13 -11.32
C ASP A 150 18.83 -10.34 -12.83
N THR A 151 18.04 -11.27 -13.36
CA THR A 151 18.01 -11.59 -14.79
C THR A 151 16.81 -10.95 -15.51
N GLY A 152 15.74 -10.66 -14.76
CA GLY A 152 14.45 -10.25 -15.31
C GLY A 152 13.62 -11.40 -15.88
N ASP A 153 14.04 -12.65 -15.64
CA ASP A 153 13.33 -13.82 -16.14
C ASP A 153 12.03 -14.07 -15.37
N CYS A 154 10.99 -14.48 -16.10
CA CYS A 154 9.76 -14.97 -15.51
C CYS A 154 9.93 -16.45 -15.11
N ILE A 155 10.05 -16.71 -13.82
CA ILE A 155 10.21 -18.06 -13.25
C ILE A 155 8.91 -18.84 -13.37
N THR A 156 7.78 -18.21 -13.08
CA THR A 156 6.47 -18.88 -13.06
C THR A 156 5.36 -17.90 -13.40
N THR A 157 4.36 -18.38 -14.14
CA THR A 157 3.11 -17.67 -14.40
C THR A 157 1.94 -18.50 -13.89
N SER A 158 1.10 -17.91 -13.07
CA SER A 158 -0.16 -18.49 -12.61
C SER A 158 -1.31 -17.72 -13.25
N THR A 159 -2.03 -18.37 -14.16
CA THR A 159 -3.20 -17.79 -14.83
C THR A 159 -4.43 -18.01 -13.97
N LEU A 160 -5.17 -16.93 -13.76
CA LEU A 160 -6.32 -16.86 -12.90
C LEU A 160 -7.58 -16.78 -13.79
N SER A 161 -8.61 -17.57 -13.48
CA SER A 161 -9.91 -17.40 -14.13
C SER A 161 -10.63 -16.21 -13.49
N ARG A 162 -10.89 -15.15 -14.27
CA ARG A 162 -11.61 -13.93 -13.85
C ARG A 162 -11.11 -13.40 -12.50
N ASN A 163 -9.95 -12.76 -12.54
CA ASN A 163 -9.29 -12.28 -11.34
C ASN A 163 -8.45 -11.04 -11.65
N LEU A 164 -9.12 -9.88 -11.70
CA LEU A 164 -8.45 -8.60 -11.89
C LEU A 164 -7.73 -8.20 -10.60
N VAL A 165 -6.46 -8.58 -10.51
CA VAL A 165 -5.64 -8.35 -9.31
C VAL A 165 -5.59 -6.85 -9.02
N THR A 166 -5.84 -6.46 -7.77
CA THR A 166 -5.82 -5.07 -7.31
C THR A 166 -4.59 -4.75 -6.45
N ASP A 167 -4.12 -5.72 -5.67
CA ASP A 167 -2.92 -5.60 -4.86
C ASP A 167 -2.30 -6.96 -4.54
N LEU A 168 -1.04 -6.92 -4.12
CA LEU A 168 -0.26 -8.08 -3.69
C LEU A 168 0.61 -7.75 -2.49
N LYS A 169 0.70 -8.70 -1.56
CA LYS A 169 1.65 -8.65 -0.43
C LYS A 169 2.32 -9.98 -0.21
N TRP A 170 3.61 -9.94 0.02
CA TRP A 170 4.40 -11.09 0.43
C TRP A 170 4.39 -11.16 1.95
N SER A 171 4.17 -12.35 2.51
CA SER A 171 4.27 -12.53 3.96
C SER A 171 5.71 -12.29 4.43
N PRO A 172 5.93 -11.69 5.61
CA PRO A 172 7.29 -11.48 6.14
C PRO A 172 8.12 -12.75 6.31
N ASN A 173 7.48 -13.90 6.51
CA ASN A 173 8.15 -15.21 6.57
C ASN A 173 8.61 -15.73 5.19
N GLY A 174 8.17 -15.11 4.10
CA GLY A 174 8.56 -15.42 2.73
C GLY A 174 7.82 -16.61 2.10
N ASN A 175 6.91 -17.28 2.82
CA ASN A 175 6.31 -18.53 2.35
C ASN A 175 5.03 -18.36 1.51
N ILE A 176 4.32 -17.23 1.68
CA ILE A 176 3.04 -17.01 1.02
C ILE A 176 2.95 -15.62 0.40
N VAL A 177 2.13 -15.52 -0.64
CA VAL A 177 1.70 -14.25 -1.21
C VAL A 177 0.19 -14.15 -1.07
N VAL A 178 -0.31 -12.99 -0.65
CA VAL A 178 -1.74 -12.69 -0.61
C VAL A 178 -2.07 -11.75 -1.76
N SER A 179 -3.17 -12.03 -2.46
CA SER A 179 -3.70 -11.20 -3.53
C SER A 179 -5.13 -10.76 -3.26
N THR A 180 -5.44 -9.51 -3.59
CA THR A 180 -6.81 -8.97 -3.63
C THR A 180 -7.26 -8.73 -5.07
N SER A 181 -8.56 -8.61 -5.29
CA SER A 181 -9.15 -8.56 -6.64
C SER A 181 -10.44 -7.75 -6.74
N GLU A 182 -10.70 -7.23 -7.95
CA GLU A 182 -12.02 -6.69 -8.35
C GLU A 182 -13.11 -7.77 -8.38
N ASP A 183 -12.74 -9.05 -8.45
CA ASP A 183 -13.66 -10.18 -8.35
C ASP A 183 -14.13 -10.47 -6.92
N LYS A 184 -13.79 -9.57 -5.97
CA LYS A 184 -14.24 -9.56 -4.57
C LYS A 184 -13.66 -10.69 -3.74
N GLU A 185 -12.54 -11.24 -4.19
CA GLU A 185 -11.87 -12.38 -3.59
C GLU A 185 -10.53 -11.98 -2.99
N VAL A 186 -10.16 -12.70 -1.92
CA VAL A 186 -8.83 -12.70 -1.34
C VAL A 186 -8.28 -14.11 -1.47
N LYS A 187 -7.07 -14.24 -2.01
CA LYS A 187 -6.43 -15.54 -2.26
C LYS A 187 -5.03 -15.58 -1.67
N MET A 188 -4.63 -16.76 -1.22
CA MET A 188 -3.31 -17.09 -0.70
C MET A 188 -2.60 -18.03 -1.67
N TRP A 189 -1.34 -17.75 -1.93
CA TRP A 189 -0.51 -18.45 -2.91
C TRP A 189 0.78 -18.94 -2.26
N ASP A 190 1.27 -20.11 -2.66
CA ASP A 190 2.63 -20.54 -2.32
C ASP A 190 3.62 -19.65 -3.08
N SER A 191 4.56 -19.08 -2.35
CA SER A 191 5.47 -18.07 -2.92
C SER A 191 6.48 -18.65 -3.93
N ARG A 192 6.72 -19.96 -3.91
CA ARG A 192 7.73 -20.63 -4.74
C ARG A 192 7.24 -20.91 -6.16
N ASN A 193 5.95 -21.19 -6.31
CA ASN A 193 5.37 -21.65 -7.57
C ASN A 193 4.01 -21.00 -7.90
N LEU A 194 3.54 -20.06 -7.08
CA LEU A 194 2.26 -19.37 -7.24
C LEU A 194 1.05 -20.31 -7.38
N GLN A 195 1.11 -21.47 -6.71
CA GLN A 195 -0.03 -22.38 -6.58
C GLN A 195 -1.01 -21.85 -5.54
N LEU A 196 -2.31 -21.98 -5.81
CA LEU A 196 -3.36 -21.53 -4.90
C LEU A 196 -3.36 -22.42 -3.64
N ILE A 197 -3.10 -21.82 -2.48
CA ILE A 197 -3.20 -22.51 -1.18
C ILE A 197 -4.64 -22.45 -0.68
N HIS A 198 -5.25 -21.27 -0.76
CA HIS A 198 -6.59 -21.03 -0.23
C HIS A 198 -7.23 -19.81 -0.90
N ALA A 199 -8.54 -19.91 -1.14
CA ALA A 199 -9.38 -18.78 -1.50
C ALA A 199 -10.37 -18.54 -0.37
N PHE A 200 -10.34 -17.33 0.19
CA PHE A 200 -11.25 -16.94 1.26
C PHE A 200 -12.69 -16.79 0.74
N PRO A 201 -13.70 -16.81 1.63
CA PRO A 201 -15.08 -16.53 1.25
C PRO A 201 -15.20 -15.23 0.46
N LYS A 202 -15.92 -15.31 -0.67
CA LYS A 202 -16.15 -14.16 -1.55
C LYS A 202 -16.90 -13.07 -0.81
N LYS A 203 -16.38 -11.85 -0.88
CA LYS A 203 -17.00 -10.66 -0.30
C LYS A 203 -18.05 -10.07 -1.25
N MET A 204 -18.91 -9.19 -0.72
CA MET A 204 -19.92 -8.49 -1.51
C MET A 204 -19.32 -7.36 -2.37
N HIS A 205 -18.14 -6.88 -2.01
CA HIS A 205 -17.48 -5.70 -2.58
C HIS A 205 -16.05 -5.99 -3.03
N ILE A 206 -15.58 -5.19 -4.00
CA ILE A 206 -14.22 -5.25 -4.55
C ILE A 206 -13.21 -5.09 -3.42
N GLN A 207 -12.12 -5.86 -3.44
CA GLN A 207 -11.02 -5.71 -2.50
C GLN A 207 -9.93 -4.84 -3.15
N ASN A 208 -9.63 -3.67 -2.59
CA ASN A 208 -8.75 -2.67 -3.22
C ASN A 208 -7.28 -2.85 -2.87
N CYS A 209 -6.99 -3.11 -1.59
CA CYS A 209 -5.64 -3.19 -1.04
C CYS A 209 -5.58 -4.22 0.07
N CYS A 210 -4.38 -4.73 0.33
CA CYS A 210 -4.11 -5.56 1.49
C CYS A 210 -2.77 -5.22 2.14
N ASP A 211 -2.64 -5.54 3.43
CA ASP A 211 -1.37 -5.56 4.15
C ASP A 211 -1.28 -6.82 5.01
N ILE A 212 -0.05 -7.22 5.33
CA ILE A 212 0.24 -8.39 6.18
C ILE A 212 1.02 -7.90 7.40
N ASP A 213 0.67 -8.44 8.56
CA ASP A 213 1.32 -8.11 9.83
C ASP A 213 2.77 -8.60 9.88
N GLU A 214 3.57 -8.09 10.82
CA GLU A 214 4.98 -8.45 10.94
C GLU A 214 5.21 -9.94 11.23
N THR A 215 4.24 -10.61 11.87
CA THR A 215 4.34 -12.03 12.19
C THR A 215 4.00 -12.93 10.99
N GLY A 216 3.30 -12.39 9.98
CA GLY A 216 2.82 -13.13 8.83
C GLY A 216 1.62 -14.02 9.10
N ASN A 217 0.92 -13.82 10.23
CA ASN A 217 -0.25 -14.59 10.63
C ASN A 217 -1.56 -13.88 10.28
N PHE A 218 -1.55 -12.56 10.16
CA PHE A 218 -2.75 -11.78 9.92
C PHE A 218 -2.63 -10.95 8.65
N CYS A 219 -3.74 -10.85 7.93
CA CYS A 219 -3.86 -9.96 6.79
C CYS A 219 -5.05 -9.03 7.00
N VAL A 220 -4.88 -7.75 6.68
CA VAL A 220 -5.99 -6.81 6.56
C VAL A 220 -6.25 -6.55 5.09
N THR A 221 -7.51 -6.58 4.68
CA THR A 221 -7.94 -6.14 3.34
C THR A 221 -8.94 -5.01 3.47
N CYS A 222 -9.03 -4.17 2.46
CA CYS A 222 -10.02 -3.11 2.41
C CYS A 222 -10.88 -3.20 1.16
N SER A 223 -12.14 -2.78 1.28
CA SER A 223 -13.12 -2.90 0.20
C SER A 223 -13.64 -1.58 -0.35
N SER A 224 -14.11 -1.66 -1.59
CA SER A 224 -14.78 -0.55 -2.27
C SER A 224 -16.29 -0.60 -2.05
N GLY A 225 -16.76 0.24 -1.15
CA GLY A 225 -18.17 0.51 -0.90
C GLY A 225 -18.54 1.96 -1.19
N SER A 226 -19.81 2.28 -1.01
CA SER A 226 -20.35 3.64 -1.10
C SER A 226 -21.55 3.77 -0.16
N ASN A 227 -21.75 4.94 0.45
CA ASN A 227 -22.85 5.20 1.39
C ASN A 227 -22.87 4.18 2.54
N GLU A 228 -21.73 3.97 3.19
CA GLU A 228 -21.50 3.03 4.31
C GLU A 228 -21.65 1.54 3.96
N ASN A 229 -22.22 1.22 2.80
CA ASN A 229 -22.40 -0.13 2.34
C ASN A 229 -21.15 -0.63 1.61
N GLY A 230 -20.44 -1.58 2.23
CA GLY A 230 -19.26 -2.21 1.65
C GLY A 230 -17.93 -1.49 1.87
N SER A 231 -17.89 -0.47 2.72
CA SER A 231 -16.68 0.26 3.10
C SER A 231 -16.10 -0.29 4.40
N GLU A 232 -15.65 -1.54 4.34
CA GLU A 232 -15.15 -2.29 5.49
C GLU A 232 -13.67 -2.68 5.29
N ALA A 233 -12.92 -2.66 6.39
CA ALA A 233 -11.63 -3.34 6.44
C ALA A 233 -11.83 -4.68 7.15
N THR A 234 -11.38 -5.77 6.54
CA THR A 234 -11.52 -7.12 7.09
C THR A 234 -10.18 -7.63 7.57
N LEU A 235 -10.13 -8.11 8.81
CA LEU A 235 -8.99 -8.83 9.37
C LEU A 235 -9.18 -10.34 9.16
N TRP A 236 -8.18 -10.95 8.55
CA TRP A 236 -8.11 -12.36 8.23
C TRP A 236 -7.02 -13.04 9.05
N ASP A 237 -7.33 -14.19 9.64
CA ASP A 237 -6.32 -15.10 10.17
C ASP A 237 -5.85 -16.01 9.02
N LEU A 238 -4.59 -15.87 8.64
CA LEU A 238 -3.98 -16.62 7.53
C LEU A 238 -3.72 -18.08 7.90
N LYS A 239 -3.56 -18.40 9.19
CA LYS A 239 -3.32 -19.76 9.68
C LYS A 239 -4.64 -20.52 9.81
N GLN A 240 -5.64 -19.90 10.42
CA GLN A 240 -6.98 -20.49 10.60
C GLN A 240 -7.84 -20.37 9.34
N ARG A 241 -7.49 -19.48 8.41
CA ARG A 241 -8.21 -19.23 7.16
C ARG A 241 -9.63 -18.71 7.40
N THR A 242 -9.80 -17.89 8.42
CA THR A 242 -11.09 -17.35 8.86
C THR A 242 -11.07 -15.83 8.92
N ILE A 243 -12.26 -15.24 8.88
CA ILE A 243 -12.46 -13.83 9.19
C ILE A 243 -12.44 -13.68 10.71
N MET A 244 -11.64 -12.76 11.23
CA MET A 244 -11.62 -12.42 12.65
C MET A 244 -12.55 -11.24 12.94
N HIS A 245 -12.29 -10.11 12.28
CA HIS A 245 -12.97 -8.85 12.57
C HIS A 245 -13.26 -8.08 11.28
N GLU A 246 -14.35 -7.31 11.31
CA GLU A 246 -14.72 -6.36 10.26
C GLU A 246 -14.83 -4.97 10.88
N TYR A 247 -13.93 -4.08 10.45
CA TYR A 247 -13.90 -2.69 10.86
C TYR A 247 -14.81 -1.90 9.93
N ARG A 248 -15.94 -1.46 10.46
CA ARG A 248 -16.94 -0.68 9.74
C ARG A 248 -16.94 0.75 10.22
N GLY A 249 -17.13 1.67 9.28
CA GLY A 249 -17.50 3.04 9.60
C GLY A 249 -17.11 4.06 8.53
N HIS A 250 -16.20 3.72 7.61
CA HIS A 250 -15.91 4.62 6.48
C HIS A 250 -17.18 4.83 5.66
N PHE A 251 -17.42 6.08 5.25
CA PHE A 251 -18.63 6.43 4.50
C PHE A 251 -18.50 6.04 3.02
N ASP A 252 -17.28 6.09 2.50
CA ASP A 252 -16.95 5.80 1.11
C ASP A 252 -15.82 4.76 1.01
N SER A 253 -15.50 4.33 -0.20
CA SER A 253 -14.52 3.30 -0.52
C SER A 253 -13.19 3.51 0.21
N ILE A 254 -12.71 2.45 0.84
CA ILE A 254 -11.40 2.45 1.48
C ILE A 254 -10.32 2.24 0.41
N THR A 255 -9.37 3.15 0.31
CA THR A 255 -8.31 3.15 -0.72
C THR A 255 -7.09 2.37 -0.24
N ALA A 256 -6.74 2.49 1.04
CA ALA A 256 -5.56 1.88 1.61
C ALA A 256 -5.81 1.34 3.02
N CYS A 257 -5.12 0.26 3.37
CA CYS A 257 -5.05 -0.28 4.71
C CYS A 257 -3.61 -0.70 5.04
N ALA A 258 -3.20 -0.57 6.30
CA ALA A 258 -1.86 -0.95 6.74
C ALA A 258 -1.84 -1.34 8.23
N PHE A 259 -0.94 -2.25 8.59
CA PHE A 259 -0.59 -2.51 9.98
C PHE A 259 0.41 -1.48 10.47
N LEU A 260 0.18 -0.94 11.67
CA LEU A 260 1.13 -0.08 12.34
C LEU A 260 2.26 -0.92 12.95
N ARG A 261 3.49 -0.56 12.60
CA ARG A 261 4.71 -1.35 12.86
C ARG A 261 5.56 -0.76 13.98
N GLY A 262 6.25 -1.63 14.74
CA GLY A 262 7.19 -1.23 15.79
C GLY A 262 6.58 -0.58 17.04
N ILE A 263 5.36 -0.97 17.41
CA ILE A 263 4.68 -0.59 18.66
C ILE A 263 4.23 -1.87 19.37
N ALA A 264 4.19 -1.88 20.71
CA ALA A 264 3.84 -3.05 21.51
C ALA A 264 2.40 -3.56 21.25
N LYS A 265 1.48 -2.66 20.88
CA LYS A 265 0.12 -3.00 20.44
C LYS A 265 0.03 -2.99 18.92
N THR A 266 -0.75 -3.91 18.38
CA THR A 266 -0.99 -3.98 16.93
C THR A 266 -2.20 -3.14 16.58
N TYR A 267 -1.97 -2.05 15.86
CA TYR A 267 -3.03 -1.19 15.34
C TYR A 267 -3.15 -1.33 13.83
N ILE A 268 -4.34 -1.06 13.32
CA ILE A 268 -4.64 -1.01 11.89
C ILE A 268 -5.01 0.43 11.53
N ILE A 269 -4.52 0.90 10.39
CA ILE A 269 -4.87 2.20 9.84
C ILE A 269 -5.58 1.98 8.52
N THR A 270 -6.68 2.69 8.30
CA THR A 270 -7.42 2.72 7.04
C THR A 270 -7.58 4.15 6.54
N ALA A 271 -7.49 4.33 5.23
CA ALA A 271 -7.73 5.61 4.57
C ALA A 271 -8.83 5.44 3.52
N GLY A 272 -9.79 6.37 3.50
CA GLY A 272 -10.96 6.31 2.63
C GLY A 272 -11.07 7.50 1.68
N LYS A 273 -11.90 7.34 0.65
CA LYS A 273 -12.34 8.44 -0.23
C LYS A 273 -13.22 9.46 0.48
N ASP A 274 -13.66 9.15 1.70
CA ASP A 274 -14.38 10.05 2.59
C ASP A 274 -13.47 11.10 3.27
N GLU A 275 -12.22 11.22 2.83
CA GLU A 275 -11.21 12.16 3.35
C GLU A 275 -10.86 11.89 4.82
N THR A 276 -11.12 10.68 5.31
CA THR A 276 -10.81 10.27 6.69
C THR A 276 -9.71 9.22 6.74
N ILE A 277 -8.91 9.30 7.80
CA ILE A 277 -7.97 8.25 8.22
C ILE A 277 -8.43 7.77 9.59
N ARG A 278 -8.59 6.46 9.73
CA ARG A 278 -9.07 5.84 10.97
C ARG A 278 -8.06 4.88 11.55
N LEU A 279 -7.93 4.93 12.88
CA LEU A 279 -7.09 4.04 13.67
C LEU A 279 -7.96 3.02 14.41
N TRP A 280 -7.64 1.75 14.24
CA TRP A 280 -8.35 0.63 14.84
C TRP A 280 -7.43 -0.19 15.73
N ASP A 281 -7.95 -0.69 16.84
CA ASP A 281 -7.29 -1.74 17.61
C ASP A 281 -7.48 -3.08 16.88
N ARG A 282 -6.40 -3.85 16.67
CA ARG A 282 -6.53 -5.19 16.08
C ARG A 282 -7.31 -6.12 17.02
N ASP A 283 -7.01 -6.06 18.32
CA ASP A 283 -7.42 -7.08 19.30
C ASP A 283 -8.75 -6.77 19.99
N SER A 284 -9.27 -5.55 19.80
CA SER A 284 -10.54 -5.13 20.40
C SER A 284 -11.67 -5.16 19.34
N PRO A 285 -12.70 -6.01 19.50
CA PRO A 285 -13.77 -6.19 18.51
C PRO A 285 -14.80 -5.05 18.49
N SER A 286 -14.66 -4.02 19.32
CA SER A 286 -15.58 -2.89 19.29
C SER A 286 -15.30 -2.03 18.06
N THR A 287 -16.37 -1.69 17.33
CA THR A 287 -16.48 -0.68 16.26
C THR A 287 -16.00 0.73 16.63
N ASN A 288 -15.31 0.89 17.76
CA ASN A 288 -14.75 2.13 18.23
C ASN A 288 -13.51 2.43 17.40
N VAL A 289 -13.69 3.28 16.40
CA VAL A 289 -12.61 4.08 15.85
C VAL A 289 -11.88 4.70 17.04
N LEU A 290 -10.63 4.27 17.29
CA LEU A 290 -9.86 4.78 18.41
C LEU A 290 -9.55 6.26 18.22
N GLN A 291 -9.33 6.63 16.96
CA GLN A 291 -9.08 7.99 16.56
C GLN A 291 -9.48 8.18 15.10
N ASP A 292 -10.26 9.22 14.86
CA ASP A 292 -10.64 9.68 13.53
C ASP A 292 -9.86 10.96 13.20
N PHE A 293 -9.30 11.01 12.00
CA PHE A 293 -8.57 12.15 11.50
C PHE A 293 -9.22 12.58 10.19
N ARG A 294 -9.82 13.76 10.20
CA ARG A 294 -10.32 14.39 8.98
C ARG A 294 -9.21 15.19 8.32
N LEU A 295 -8.97 14.91 7.05
CA LEU A 295 -8.06 15.73 6.25
C LEU A 295 -8.85 16.99 5.85
N GLU A 296 -8.64 18.10 6.55
CA GLU A 296 -9.15 19.38 6.07
C GLU A 296 -8.28 19.83 4.90
N ALA A 297 -8.90 19.97 3.71
CA ALA A 297 -8.26 20.70 2.62
C ALA A 297 -8.03 22.13 3.09
N GLN A 298 -6.78 22.49 3.36
CA GLN A 298 -6.45 23.92 3.45
C GLN A 298 -6.64 24.50 2.06
N ASP A 299 -7.62 25.40 1.94
CA ASP A 299 -7.89 26.18 0.73
C ASP A 299 -6.62 26.94 0.33
N PHE A 300 -5.88 26.39 -0.63
CA PHE A 300 -4.89 27.16 -1.37
C PHE A 300 -5.63 27.92 -2.47
N VAL A 301 -5.89 29.20 -2.23
CA VAL A 301 -6.15 30.17 -3.29
C VAL A 301 -4.81 30.40 -4.02
N VAL A 302 -4.45 29.47 -4.90
CA VAL A 302 -3.54 29.81 -5.99
C VAL A 302 -4.39 30.60 -6.98
N ASN A 303 -4.12 31.90 -7.08
CA ASN A 303 -4.57 32.71 -8.20
C ASN A 303 -4.02 32.10 -9.50
N ASN A 304 -4.73 31.14 -10.05
CA ASN A 304 -5.05 30.97 -11.46
C ASN A 304 -5.85 29.68 -11.62
N GLN A 305 -6.83 29.76 -12.50
CA GLN A 305 -7.85 28.75 -12.78
C GLN A 305 -7.23 27.37 -13.01
N GLU A 306 -7.24 26.50 -12.00
CA GLU A 306 -7.37 25.05 -12.11
C GLU A 306 -7.44 24.44 -10.71
N ARG A 307 -8.60 23.90 -10.34
CA ARG A 307 -8.78 23.15 -9.09
C ARG A 307 -8.15 21.78 -9.25
N HIS A 308 -6.95 21.59 -8.71
CA HIS A 308 -6.35 20.25 -8.57
C HIS A 308 -6.57 19.74 -7.15
N SER A 309 -7.49 18.79 -7.00
CA SER A 309 -7.75 18.06 -5.75
C SER A 309 -6.59 17.12 -5.47
N ILE A 310 -5.80 17.40 -4.43
CA ILE A 310 -4.73 16.53 -3.96
C ILE A 310 -5.37 15.41 -3.12
N LEU A 311 -5.68 14.28 -3.75
CA LEU A 311 -6.06 13.04 -3.06
C LEU A 311 -4.79 12.35 -2.55
N TYR A 312 -4.61 12.33 -1.24
CA TYR A 312 -3.58 11.54 -0.57
C TYR A 312 -4.05 10.08 -0.50
N THR A 313 -3.42 9.20 -1.27
CA THR A 313 -3.60 7.73 -1.21
C THR A 313 -2.83 7.10 -0.07
#